data_AF-A0A498NYW4-F1
#
_entry.id   AF-A0A498NYW4-F1
#
_cell.length_a   1.000
_cell.length_b   1.000
_cell.length_c   1.000
_cell.angle_alpha   90.00
_cell.angle_beta   90.00
_cell.angle_gamma   90.00
#
_symmetry.space_group_name_H-M   'P 1'
#
loop_
_entity.id
_entity.type
_entity.pdbx_description
1 polymer ?
#
loop_
_entity_poly.entity_id
_entity_poly.type
_entity_poly.pdbx_seq_one_letter_code
_entity_poly.pdbx_strand_id
1 'polypeptide(L)'
;MTHLLLSPAQPIGEVEDYFYRVEFQARGSPHIHLLAWVKGAPEFENQSDQEVCDFIDRYITCQLLDSTTDPELHKIVTEVQLHSRKHSKSCKKGNVLCRYGFPKLPVSKTTITCPRPQRPEEDENEDQNRPEKKKTRKDAARKAMNDARMKLKPLWDLLNDS
;
A
#
# COMPACT_ATOMS: atom_id res chain seq x y z
N MET A 1 12.35 21.23 -5.61
CA MET A 1 11.29 20.68 -6.49
C MET A 1 11.70 20.70 -7.97
N THR A 2 12.28 21.80 -8.44
CA THR A 2 12.75 22.03 -9.82
C THR A 2 13.63 20.94 -10.42
N HIS A 3 14.55 20.37 -9.63
CA HIS A 3 15.49 19.36 -10.13
C HIS A 3 14.91 17.94 -10.27
N LEU A 4 13.72 17.69 -9.73
CA LEU A 4 13.11 16.35 -9.74
C LEU A 4 11.73 16.40 -10.41
N LEU A 5 10.72 16.89 -9.69
CA LEU A 5 9.33 16.88 -10.18
C LEU A 5 9.09 17.82 -11.36
N LEU A 6 9.69 19.01 -11.35
CA LEU A 6 9.53 19.98 -12.44
C LEU A 6 10.69 19.90 -13.46
N SER A 7 11.46 18.81 -13.41
CA SER A 7 12.56 18.62 -14.36
C SER A 7 11.98 18.37 -15.77
N PRO A 8 12.74 18.66 -16.84
CA PRO A 8 12.32 18.31 -18.20
C PRO A 8 12.04 16.82 -18.41
N ALA A 9 12.53 15.95 -17.51
CA ALA A 9 12.27 14.52 -17.55
C ALA A 9 10.84 14.15 -17.16
N GLN A 10 10.09 15.06 -16.51
CA GLN A 10 8.66 14.88 -16.16
C GLN A 10 8.35 13.48 -15.59
N PRO A 11 9.01 13.07 -14.49
CA PRO A 11 9.00 11.67 -14.04
C PRO A 11 7.63 11.16 -13.61
N ILE A 12 6.69 12.07 -13.32
CA ILE A 12 5.28 11.76 -13.01
C ILE A 12 4.31 12.48 -13.95
N GLY A 13 4.80 12.95 -15.10
CA GLY A 13 4.06 13.82 -16.03
C GLY A 13 4.34 15.33 -15.83
N GLU A 14 3.65 16.17 -16.62
CA GLU A 14 3.71 17.63 -16.51
C GLU A 14 2.96 18.08 -15.25
N VAL A 15 3.70 18.55 -14.24
CA VAL A 15 3.12 19.04 -12.97
C VAL A 15 2.68 20.49 -13.15
N GLU A 16 1.39 20.75 -12.97
CA GLU A 16 0.80 22.10 -13.06
C GLU A 16 0.88 22.86 -11.74
N ASP A 17 0.69 22.14 -10.63
CA ASP A 17 0.79 22.68 -9.28
C ASP A 17 1.29 21.60 -8.31
N TYR A 18 1.84 22.01 -7.16
CA TYR A 18 2.23 21.10 -6.10
C TYR A 18 2.23 21.79 -4.74
N PHE A 19 1.89 21.01 -3.71
CA PHE A 19 2.03 21.39 -2.32
C PHE A 19 2.89 20.36 -1.60
N TYR A 20 3.85 20.81 -0.80
CA TYR A 20 4.58 19.92 0.08
C TYR A 20 4.89 20.57 1.41
N ARG A 21 5.05 19.72 2.42
CA ARG A 21 5.58 20.12 3.73
C ARG A 21 6.62 19.10 4.18
N VAL A 22 7.60 19.59 4.92
CA VAL A 22 8.61 18.76 5.58
C VAL A 22 8.18 18.53 7.01
N GLU A 23 8.01 17.26 7.39
CA GLU A 23 7.69 16.85 8.74
C GLU A 23 8.88 16.07 9.31
N PHE A 24 9.40 16.51 10.46
CA PHE A 24 10.43 15.76 11.16
C PHE A 24 9.75 14.70 12.02
N GLN A 25 9.82 13.45 11.58
CA GLN A 25 9.35 12.34 12.40
C GLN A 25 10.16 12.30 13.70
N ALA A 26 9.59 11.78 14.80
CA ALA A 26 10.24 11.65 16.11
C ALA A 26 11.57 10.85 16.11
N ARG A 27 11.99 10.35 14.95
CA ARG A 27 13.24 9.62 14.70
C ARG A 27 14.25 10.41 13.85
N GLY A 28 14.01 11.71 13.65
CA GLY A 28 14.96 12.67 13.10
C GLY A 28 15.09 12.72 11.57
N SER A 29 14.57 11.74 10.83
CA SER A 29 14.59 11.82 9.36
C SER A 29 13.50 12.77 8.85
N PRO A 30 13.83 13.70 7.94
CA PRO A 30 12.83 14.53 7.28
C PRO A 30 11.92 13.65 6.42
N HIS A 31 10.61 13.77 6.60
CA HIS A 31 9.58 13.11 5.81
C HIS A 31 8.84 14.15 4.98
N ILE A 32 8.73 13.90 3.68
CA ILE A 32 8.03 14.80 2.77
C ILE A 32 6.60 14.30 2.62
N HIS A 33 5.65 15.16 2.98
CA HIS A 33 4.26 15.00 2.57
C HIS A 33 4.07 15.85 1.31
N LEU A 34 3.77 15.21 0.18
CA LEU A 34 3.68 15.83 -1.13
C LEU A 34 2.29 15.56 -1.74
N LEU A 35 1.72 16.60 -2.34
CA LEU A 35 0.58 16.56 -3.24
C LEU A 35 0.99 17.25 -4.54
N ALA A 36 0.75 16.60 -5.68
CA ALA A 36 1.09 17.14 -7.00
C ALA A 36 -0.10 16.99 -7.94
N TRP A 37 -0.41 18.06 -8.66
CA TRP A 37 -1.43 18.08 -9.71
C TRP A 37 -0.72 17.91 -11.05
N VAL A 38 -1.03 16.81 -11.73
CA VAL A 38 -0.44 16.46 -13.02
C VAL A 38 -1.46 16.75 -14.11
N LYS A 39 -1.02 17.46 -15.15
CA LYS A 39 -1.83 17.80 -16.31
C LYS A 39 -2.37 16.54 -16.98
N GLY A 40 -3.68 16.53 -17.21
CA GLY A 40 -4.36 15.39 -17.84
C GLY A 40 -4.38 14.12 -16.99
N ALA A 41 -4.13 14.21 -15.67
CA ALA A 41 -4.43 13.13 -14.74
C ALA A 41 -5.94 12.87 -14.71
N PRO A 42 -6.37 11.60 -14.56
CA PRO A 42 -7.77 11.26 -14.55
C PRO A 42 -8.47 11.77 -13.29
N GLU A 43 -9.72 12.20 -13.45
CA GLU A 43 -10.58 12.58 -12.33
C GLU A 43 -11.17 11.35 -11.66
N PHE A 44 -10.78 11.12 -10.41
CA PHE A 44 -11.33 10.05 -9.57
C PHE A 44 -12.85 10.21 -9.43
N GLU A 45 -13.60 9.10 -9.48
CA GLU A 45 -15.07 9.02 -9.48
C GLU A 45 -15.80 9.54 -10.74
N ASN A 46 -15.17 10.37 -11.56
CA ASN A 46 -15.74 10.86 -12.82
C ASN A 46 -15.31 10.01 -14.03
N GLN A 47 -14.13 9.41 -13.97
CA GLN A 47 -13.62 8.48 -14.98
C GLN A 47 -13.61 7.03 -14.47
N SER A 48 -13.46 6.07 -15.38
CA SER A 48 -13.48 4.66 -15.01
C SER A 48 -12.29 4.29 -14.13
N ASP A 49 -12.50 3.35 -13.20
CA ASP A 49 -11.43 2.81 -12.35
C ASP A 49 -10.23 2.31 -13.16
N GLN A 50 -10.48 1.78 -14.36
CA GLN A 50 -9.42 1.30 -15.25
C GLN A 50 -8.54 2.44 -15.76
N GLU A 51 -9.11 3.56 -16.20
CA GLU A 51 -8.34 4.75 -16.61
C GLU A 51 -7.48 5.29 -15.47
N VAL A 52 -8.03 5.30 -14.26
CA VAL A 52 -7.31 5.73 -13.05
C VAL A 52 -6.15 4.76 -12.74
N CYS A 53 -6.40 3.45 -12.78
CA CYS A 53 -5.35 2.44 -12.55
C CYS A 53 -4.26 2.51 -13.61
N ASP A 54 -4.61 2.64 -14.90
CA ASP A 54 -3.65 2.71 -16.00
C ASP A 54 -2.76 3.96 -15.91
N PHE A 55 -3.33 5.08 -15.43
CA PHE A 55 -2.54 6.28 -15.15
C PHE A 55 -1.57 6.07 -14.00
N ILE A 56 -1.99 5.42 -12.91
CA ILE A 56 -1.13 5.10 -11.76
C ILE A 56 0.02 4.18 -12.18
N ASP A 57 -0.29 3.10 -12.90
CA ASP A 57 0.66 2.06 -13.30
C ASP A 57 1.74 2.59 -14.27
N ARG A 58 1.48 3.70 -14.96
CA ARG A 58 2.47 4.38 -15.81
C ARG A 58 3.66 4.93 -15.03
N TYR A 59 3.42 5.40 -13.81
CA TYR A 59 4.42 6.10 -13.01
C TYR A 59 4.83 5.35 -11.74
N ILE A 60 3.98 4.45 -11.25
CA ILE A 60 4.18 3.72 -10.01
C ILE A 60 4.18 2.23 -10.33
N THR A 61 5.27 1.55 -10.00
CA THR A 61 5.37 0.10 -10.14
C THR A 61 6.11 -0.50 -8.95
N CYS A 62 5.70 -1.71 -8.58
CA CYS A 62 6.41 -2.56 -7.63
C CYS A 62 7.10 -3.73 -8.34
N GLN A 63 7.17 -3.71 -9.67
CA GLN A 63 7.78 -4.78 -10.45
C GLN A 63 9.30 -4.78 -10.25
N LEU A 64 9.83 -5.95 -9.88
CA LEU A 64 11.27 -6.19 -9.90
C LEU A 64 11.66 -6.60 -11.32
N LEU A 65 12.42 -5.75 -12.01
CA LEU A 65 12.95 -6.04 -13.34
C LEU A 65 13.90 -7.23 -13.30
N ASP A 66 14.03 -7.94 -14.42
CA ASP A 66 14.99 -9.04 -14.51
C ASP A 66 16.43 -8.51 -14.45
N SER A 67 17.29 -9.24 -13.74
CA SER A 67 18.70 -8.88 -13.54
C SER A 67 19.51 -8.74 -14.83
N THR A 68 19.02 -9.28 -15.95
CA THR A 68 19.66 -9.17 -17.26
C THR A 68 19.20 -7.95 -18.06
N THR A 69 17.99 -7.43 -17.81
CA THR A 69 17.41 -6.32 -18.59
C THR A 69 17.96 -4.97 -18.13
N ASP A 70 17.99 -4.74 -16.82
CA ASP A 70 18.59 -3.56 -16.21
C ASP A 70 19.23 -3.95 -14.86
N PRO A 71 20.51 -4.38 -14.86
CA PRO A 71 21.18 -4.84 -13.65
C PRO A 71 21.37 -3.73 -12.61
N GLU A 72 21.50 -2.47 -13.02
CA GLU A 72 21.70 -1.35 -12.12
C GLU A 72 20.40 -1.03 -11.37
N LEU A 73 19.29 -0.86 -12.10
CA LEU A 73 17.99 -0.61 -11.49
C LEU A 73 17.54 -1.81 -10.64
N HIS A 74 17.75 -3.05 -11.12
CA HIS A 74 17.48 -4.26 -10.34
C HIS A 74 18.23 -4.24 -9.00
N LYS A 75 19.52 -3.89 -9.02
CA LYS A 75 20.34 -3.78 -7.81
C LYS A 75 19.80 -2.71 -6.87
N ILE A 76 19.53 -1.50 -7.36
CA ILE A 76 19.02 -0.39 -6.54
C ILE A 76 17.70 -0.80 -5.87
N VAL A 77 16.73 -1.29 -6.65
CA VAL A 77 15.42 -1.71 -6.13
C VAL A 77 15.58 -2.82 -5.08
N THR A 78 16.44 -3.80 -5.34
CA THR A 78 16.70 -4.91 -4.41
C THR A 78 17.33 -4.44 -3.10
N GLU A 79 18.20 -3.43 -3.15
CA GLU A 79 18.90 -2.90 -1.97
C GLU A 79 18.04 -1.95 -1.13
N VAL A 80 17.24 -1.09 -1.76
CA VAL A 80 16.58 0.03 -1.06
C VAL A 80 15.05 -0.02 -1.03
N GLN A 81 14.40 -0.81 -1.90
CA GLN A 81 12.94 -0.91 -1.99
C GLN A 81 12.39 -2.27 -1.53
N LEU A 82 13.25 -3.24 -1.20
CA LEU A 82 12.82 -4.52 -0.65
C LEU A 82 12.90 -4.56 0.87
N HIS A 83 11.88 -5.16 1.47
CA HIS A 83 11.89 -5.47 2.89
C HIS A 83 12.96 -6.52 3.20
N SER A 84 13.92 -6.17 4.06
CA SER A 84 15.04 -7.06 4.38
C SER A 84 14.60 -8.35 5.07
N ARG A 85 15.01 -9.51 4.52
CA ARG A 85 14.84 -10.84 5.14
C ARG A 85 15.59 -11.00 6.45
N LYS A 86 16.67 -10.25 6.66
CA LYS A 86 17.44 -10.30 7.92
C LYS A 86 16.65 -9.69 9.09
N HIS A 87 15.64 -8.86 8.77
CA HIS A 87 14.78 -8.13 9.69
C HIS A 87 15.55 -7.29 10.71
N SER A 88 15.50 -5.97 10.56
CA SER A 88 16.13 -5.03 11.50
C SER A 88 15.52 -5.10 12.91
N LYS A 89 16.22 -4.54 13.90
CA LYS A 89 15.70 -4.45 15.29
C LYS A 89 14.35 -3.74 15.39
N SER A 90 14.09 -2.75 14.52
CA SER A 90 12.80 -2.05 14.47
C SER A 90 11.69 -2.88 13.83
N CYS A 91 12.05 -3.85 12.99
CA CYS A 91 11.15 -4.79 12.34
C CYS A 91 10.77 -5.95 13.26
N LYS A 92 11.69 -6.44 14.10
CA LYS A 92 11.38 -7.50 15.08
C LYS A 92 10.67 -6.89 16.29
N LYS A 93 9.52 -7.44 16.71
CA LYS A 93 8.82 -7.01 17.93
C LYS A 93 8.15 -8.21 18.61
N GLY A 94 8.59 -8.55 19.82
CA GLY A 94 8.11 -9.75 20.51
C GLY A 94 8.55 -11.02 19.79
N ASN A 95 7.67 -12.04 19.77
CA ASN A 95 7.98 -13.37 19.22
C ASN A 95 7.58 -13.53 17.74
N VAL A 96 7.37 -12.45 16.99
CA VAL A 96 7.08 -12.53 15.55
C VAL A 96 8.33 -12.21 14.73
N LEU A 97 8.51 -12.97 13.63
CA LEU A 97 9.63 -12.80 12.69
C LEU A 97 9.66 -11.37 12.11
N CYS A 98 8.49 -10.85 11.73
CA CYS A 98 8.30 -9.52 11.18
C CYS A 98 7.07 -8.84 11.80
N ARG A 99 7.26 -7.72 12.51
CA ARG A 99 6.18 -6.90 13.10
C ARG A 99 5.13 -6.45 12.08
N TYR A 100 5.57 -6.17 10.85
CA TYR A 100 4.71 -5.67 9.78
C TYR A 100 4.03 -6.81 9.01
N GLY A 101 4.40 -8.06 9.29
CA GLY A 101 3.86 -9.25 8.61
C GLY A 101 4.23 -9.30 7.14
N PHE A 102 5.50 -9.03 6.81
CA PHE A 102 6.08 -9.35 5.50
C PHE A 102 6.64 -10.79 5.50
N PRO A 103 6.69 -11.45 4.33
CA PRO A 103 6.21 -10.96 3.03
C PRO A 103 4.67 -10.85 2.98
N LYS A 104 4.18 -9.83 2.26
CA LYS A 104 2.76 -9.69 1.96
C LYS A 104 2.45 -10.52 0.73
N LEU A 105 1.19 -10.95 0.61
CA LEU A 105 0.75 -11.63 -0.59
C LEU A 105 0.84 -10.67 -1.78
N PRO A 106 1.32 -11.13 -2.94
CA PRO A 106 1.35 -10.30 -4.13
C PRO A 106 -0.08 -9.97 -4.57
N VAL A 107 -0.26 -8.76 -5.08
CA VAL A 107 -1.48 -8.34 -5.78
C VAL A 107 -1.10 -8.22 -7.26
N SER A 108 -1.89 -8.84 -8.14
CA SER A 108 -1.53 -8.95 -9.56
C SER A 108 -1.78 -7.68 -10.37
N LYS A 109 -2.59 -6.76 -9.86
CA LYS A 109 -2.96 -5.51 -10.52
C LYS A 109 -3.29 -4.42 -9.51
N THR A 110 -3.10 -3.18 -9.90
CA THR A 110 -3.61 -2.03 -9.15
C THR A 110 -5.13 -2.13 -9.04
N THR A 111 -5.65 -1.88 -7.84
CA THR A 111 -7.07 -2.04 -7.52
C THR A 111 -7.51 -0.93 -6.57
N ILE A 112 -8.56 -0.22 -6.96
CA ILE A 112 -9.19 0.80 -6.12
C ILE A 112 -10.12 0.09 -5.12
N THR A 113 -9.92 0.32 -3.84
CA THR A 113 -10.78 -0.26 -2.79
C THR A 113 -11.84 0.74 -2.38
N CYS A 114 -13.11 0.41 -2.64
CA CYS A 114 -14.23 1.22 -2.16
C CYS A 114 -14.61 0.83 -0.73
N PRO A 115 -15.08 1.79 0.11
CA PRO A 115 -15.75 1.47 1.34
C PRO A 115 -16.87 0.46 1.09
N ARG A 116 -17.10 -0.45 2.04
CA ARG A 116 -18.21 -1.40 1.91
C ARG A 116 -19.51 -0.59 1.87
N PRO A 117 -20.44 -0.89 0.94
CA PRO A 117 -21.75 -0.26 0.97
C PRO A 117 -22.38 -0.52 2.34
N GLN A 118 -22.92 0.54 2.95
CA GLN A 118 -23.72 0.40 4.16
C GLN A 118 -24.85 -0.57 3.84
N ARG A 119 -24.99 -1.62 4.66
CA ARG A 119 -26.12 -2.53 4.49
C ARG A 119 -27.39 -1.77 4.87
N PRO A 120 -28.55 -2.02 4.23
CA PRO A 120 -29.81 -1.34 4.53
C PRO A 120 -30.22 -1.38 6.02
N GLU A 121 -29.65 -2.31 6.78
CA GLU A 121 -29.90 -2.50 8.21
C GLU A 121 -29.01 -1.64 9.13
N GLU A 122 -28.09 -0.86 8.56
CA GLU A 122 -27.29 0.12 9.31
C GLU A 122 -28.09 1.42 9.41
N ASP A 123 -29.19 1.35 10.18
CA ASP A 123 -29.91 2.53 10.65
C ASP A 123 -28.89 3.48 11.29
N GLU A 124 -28.81 4.72 10.79
CA GLU A 124 -28.00 5.79 11.40
C GLU A 124 -28.46 6.13 12.84
N ASN A 125 -29.57 5.54 13.27
CA ASN A 125 -30.13 5.53 14.62
C ASN A 125 -29.98 4.16 15.36
N GLU A 126 -29.07 3.26 14.98
CA GLU A 126 -28.77 2.08 15.81
C GLU A 126 -28.03 2.53 17.08
N ASP A 127 -28.84 2.75 18.12
CA ASP A 127 -28.48 2.95 19.52
C ASP A 127 -27.13 2.31 19.86
N GLN A 128 -26.25 3.14 20.43
CA GLN A 128 -24.85 2.82 20.73
C GLN A 128 -24.68 1.63 21.71
N ASN A 129 -25.78 1.02 22.16
CA ASN A 129 -25.91 0.24 23.38
C ASN A 129 -26.35 -1.24 23.22
N ARG A 130 -26.18 -1.91 22.07
CA ARG A 130 -26.31 -3.39 21.98
C ARG A 130 -24.94 -4.11 21.93
N PRO A 131 -24.30 -4.40 23.09
CA PRO A 131 -22.98 -5.02 23.15
C PRO A 131 -22.91 -6.40 22.49
N GLU A 132 -24.03 -7.14 22.47
CA GLU A 132 -24.12 -8.48 21.88
C GLU A 132 -23.93 -8.47 20.36
N LYS A 133 -24.65 -7.61 19.61
CA LYS A 133 -24.49 -7.48 18.15
C LYS A 133 -23.06 -7.08 17.76
N LYS A 134 -22.45 -6.14 18.51
CA LYS A 134 -21.05 -5.72 18.33
C LYS A 134 -20.08 -6.89 18.56
N LYS A 135 -20.33 -7.71 19.60
CA LYS A 135 -19.54 -8.92 19.90
C LYS A 135 -19.66 -9.95 18.78
N THR A 136 -20.88 -10.26 18.30
CA THR A 136 -21.10 -11.21 17.21
C THR A 136 -20.42 -10.80 15.91
N ARG A 137 -20.49 -9.50 15.54
CA ARG A 137 -19.76 -8.96 14.37
C ARG A 137 -18.25 -9.13 14.51
N LYS A 138 -17.69 -8.82 15.69
CA LYS A 138 -16.26 -9.01 15.97
C LYS A 138 -15.85 -10.49 15.91
N ASP A 139 -16.66 -11.38 16.46
CA ASP A 139 -16.39 -12.82 16.45
C ASP A 139 -16.45 -13.40 15.03
N ALA A 140 -17.43 -12.99 14.22
CA ALA A 140 -17.52 -13.36 12.81
C ALA A 140 -16.32 -12.87 11.99
N ALA A 141 -15.91 -11.61 12.18
CA ALA A 141 -14.71 -11.05 11.55
C ALA A 141 -13.44 -11.81 11.97
N ARG A 142 -13.32 -12.15 13.27
CA ARG A 142 -12.19 -12.91 13.80
C ARG A 142 -12.15 -14.33 13.23
N LYS A 143 -13.31 -14.98 13.11
CA LYS A 143 -13.42 -16.30 12.47
C LYS A 143 -12.98 -16.23 11.01
N ALA A 144 -13.51 -15.28 10.23
CA ALA A 144 -13.12 -15.08 8.84
C ALA A 144 -11.62 -14.82 8.67
N MET A 145 -11.02 -14.01 9.54
CA MET A 145 -9.56 -13.77 9.56
C MET A 145 -8.76 -15.04 9.87
N ASN A 146 -9.21 -15.86 10.83
CA ASN A 146 -8.54 -17.12 11.16
C ASN A 146 -8.64 -18.12 10.00
N ASP A 147 -9.81 -18.24 9.37
CA ASP A 147 -10.03 -19.12 8.22
C ASP A 147 -9.15 -18.70 7.04
N ALA A 148 -9.08 -17.39 6.76
CA ALA A 148 -8.18 -16.84 5.75
C ALA A 148 -6.70 -17.14 6.09
N ARG A 149 -6.29 -16.94 7.34
CA ARG A 149 -4.92 -17.24 7.78
C ARG A 149 -4.56 -18.71 7.59
N MET A 150 -5.47 -19.63 7.91
CA MET A 150 -5.25 -21.07 7.71
C MET A 150 -5.11 -21.42 6.23
N LYS A 151 -5.97 -20.87 5.36
CA LYS A 151 -5.91 -21.10 3.92
C LYS A 151 -4.64 -20.54 3.28
N LEU A 152 -4.14 -19.42 3.79
CA LEU A 152 -2.96 -18.74 3.27
C LEU A 152 -1.64 -19.25 3.86
N LYS A 153 -1.69 -20.11 4.88
CA LYS A 153 -0.50 -20.62 5.57
C LYS A 153 0.49 -21.34 4.63
N PRO A 154 0.07 -22.26 3.73
CA PRO A 154 1.02 -22.96 2.86
C PRO A 154 1.79 -22.01 1.94
N LEU A 155 1.12 -20.98 1.42
CA LEU A 155 1.75 -19.95 0.60
C LEU A 155 2.70 -19.08 1.42
N TRP A 156 2.36 -18.78 2.67
CA TRP A 156 3.23 -18.04 3.57
C TRP A 156 4.50 -18.85 3.91
N ASP A 157 4.38 -20.14 4.19
CA ASP A 157 5.53 -21.01 4.48
C ASP A 157 6.47 -21.05 3.25
N LEU A 158 5.93 -21.26 2.04
CA LEU A 158 6.70 -21.23 0.78
C LEU A 158 7.48 -19.92 0.57
N LEU A 159 6.86 -18.77 0.88
CA LEU A 159 7.50 -17.46 0.72
C LEU A 159 8.60 -17.19 1.76
N ASN A 160 8.64 -17.95 2.87
CA ASN A 160 9.63 -17.77 3.93
C ASN A 160 10.70 -18.88 3.97
N ASP A 161 10.53 -19.99 3.25
CA ASP A 161 11.47 -21.12 3.19
C ASP A 161 12.67 -20.91 2.24
N SER A 162 13.00 -19.67 1.84
CA SER A 162 14.13 -19.34 0.92
C SER A 162 15.11 -18.28 1.43
#